data_AF-A0A0C2S687-F1
#
_entry.id   AF-A0A0C2S687-F1
#
_cell.length_a   1.000
_cell.length_b   1.000
_cell.length_c   1.000
_cell.angle_alpha   90.00
_cell.angle_beta   90.00
_cell.angle_gamma   90.00
#
_symmetry.space_group_name_H-M   'P 1'
#
loop_
_entity.id
_entity.type
_entity.pdbx_description
1 polymer ?
#
loop_
_entity_poly.entity_id
_entity_poly.type
_entity_poly.pdbx_seq_one_letter_code
_entity_poly.pdbx_strand_id
1 'polypeptide(L)'
;MNDAFGGKLQQKLHAVHLTLIKMSASKEDAEDLTQETAIQFLQYIDGIEVEFTQAWLYRAAINKYYDLLKKKKSHEKYILAFDMSQLFDHGTPEQLLLRKELQQDIQLVFKK
;
A
#
# COMPACT_ATOMS: atom_id res chain seq x y z
N MET A 1 -33.89 -18.85 -0.90
CA MET A 1 -33.06 -19.25 -2.05
C MET A 1 -31.66 -18.60 -2.01
N ASN A 2 -31.49 -17.41 -1.40
CA ASN A 2 -30.18 -16.73 -1.27
C ASN A 2 -29.23 -17.30 -0.19
N ASP A 3 -29.75 -17.96 0.86
CA ASP A 3 -28.91 -18.44 1.98
C ASP A 3 -27.95 -19.57 1.59
N ALA A 4 -28.36 -20.48 0.70
CA ALA A 4 -27.52 -21.62 0.31
C ALA A 4 -26.31 -21.19 -0.52
N PHE A 5 -26.48 -20.21 -1.40
CA PHE A 5 -25.39 -19.62 -2.17
C PHE A 5 -24.43 -18.85 -1.25
N GLY A 6 -24.98 -17.98 -0.39
CA GLY A 6 -24.20 -17.22 0.58
C GLY A 6 -23.34 -18.10 1.48
N GLY A 7 -23.92 -19.19 2.02
CA GLY A 7 -23.17 -20.14 2.86
C GLY A 7 -22.03 -20.84 2.12
N LYS A 8 -22.25 -21.26 0.86
CA LYS A 8 -21.21 -21.91 0.06
C LYS A 8 -20.08 -20.94 -0.32
N LEU A 9 -20.43 -19.69 -0.63
CA LEU A 9 -19.45 -18.64 -0.89
C LEU A 9 -18.64 -18.31 0.38
N GLN A 10 -19.31 -18.16 1.52
CA GLN A 10 -18.66 -17.92 2.81
C GLN A 10 -17.67 -19.03 3.15
N GLN A 11 -18.02 -20.30 2.93
CA GLN A 11 -17.11 -21.42 3.15
C GLN A 11 -15.85 -21.32 2.28
N LYS A 12 -16.00 -20.96 1.00
CA LYS A 12 -14.85 -20.78 0.08
C LYS A 12 -13.98 -19.59 0.49
N LEU A 13 -14.60 -18.47 0.85
CA LEU A 13 -13.89 -17.28 1.32
C LEU A 13 -13.17 -17.53 2.64
N HIS A 14 -13.74 -18.33 3.54
CA HIS A 14 -13.06 -18.73 4.77
C HIS A 14 -11.79 -19.54 4.48
N ALA A 15 -11.82 -20.45 3.50
CA ALA A 15 -10.64 -21.17 3.07
C ALA A 15 -9.58 -20.25 2.44
N VAL A 16 -9.99 -19.20 1.73
CA VAL A 16 -9.09 -18.16 1.21
C VAL A 16 -8.47 -17.35 2.35
N HIS A 17 -9.26 -16.90 3.31
CA HIS A 17 -8.79 -16.19 4.50
C HIS A 17 -7.73 -17.00 5.25
N LEU A 18 -7.98 -18.29 5.51
CA LEU A 18 -7.00 -19.16 6.18
C LEU A 18 -5.71 -19.31 5.37
N THR A 19 -5.79 -19.33 4.04
CA THR A 19 -4.59 -19.33 3.19
C THR A 19 -3.82 -18.01 3.30
N LEU A 20 -4.49 -16.85 3.33
CA LEU A 20 -3.82 -15.56 3.55
C LEU A 20 -3.11 -15.49 4.90
N ILE A 21 -3.75 -16.01 5.96
CA ILE A 21 -3.11 -16.15 7.28
C ILE A 21 -1.87 -17.04 7.21
N LYS A 22 -1.94 -18.19 6.52
CA LYS A 22 -0.78 -19.08 6.30
C LYS A 22 0.34 -18.39 5.52
N MET A 23 0.01 -17.46 4.64
CA MET A 23 0.96 -16.62 3.92
C MET A 23 1.52 -15.47 4.78
N SER A 24 1.23 -15.44 6.09
CA SER A 24 1.68 -14.41 7.03
C SER A 24 1.09 -13.02 6.78
N ALA A 25 -0.11 -12.93 6.20
CA ALA A 25 -0.91 -11.72 6.30
C ALA A 25 -1.29 -11.44 7.77
N SER A 26 -1.38 -10.17 8.16
CA SER A 26 -1.98 -9.83 9.45
C SER A 26 -3.45 -10.26 9.46
N LYS A 27 -4.04 -10.41 10.64
CA LYS A 27 -5.47 -10.76 10.74
C LYS A 27 -6.34 -9.73 10.02
N GLU A 28 -6.05 -8.45 10.24
CA GLU A 28 -6.78 -7.32 9.63
C GLU A 28 -6.61 -7.34 8.11
N ASP A 29 -5.36 -7.46 7.61
CA ASP A 29 -5.11 -7.53 6.17
C ASP A 29 -5.83 -8.73 5.54
N ALA A 30 -5.79 -9.90 6.17
CA ALA A 30 -6.43 -11.11 5.65
C ALA A 30 -7.95 -10.97 5.59
N GLU A 31 -8.56 -10.33 6.59
CA GLU A 31 -9.98 -10.03 6.64
C GLU A 31 -10.36 -9.05 5.53
N ASP A 32 -9.67 -7.93 5.42
CA ASP A 32 -9.91 -6.89 4.40
C ASP A 32 -9.76 -7.46 2.98
N LEU A 33 -8.66 -8.18 2.71
CA LEU A 33 -8.42 -8.79 1.41
C LEU A 33 -9.49 -9.82 1.03
N THR A 34 -9.99 -10.58 2.02
CA THR A 34 -11.06 -11.56 1.79
C THR A 34 -12.38 -10.86 1.49
N GLN A 35 -12.71 -9.78 2.21
CA GLN A 35 -13.91 -8.99 1.99
C GLN A 35 -13.88 -8.28 0.63
N GLU A 36 -12.76 -7.64 0.27
CA GLU A 36 -12.58 -7.05 -1.06
C GLU A 36 -12.75 -8.08 -2.17
N THR A 37 -12.19 -9.29 -1.98
CA THR A 37 -12.31 -10.38 -2.95
C THR A 37 -13.76 -10.85 -3.07
N ALA A 38 -14.50 -10.91 -1.97
CA ALA A 38 -15.93 -11.24 -1.98
C ALA A 38 -16.75 -10.20 -2.77
N ILE A 39 -16.49 -8.91 -2.54
CA ILE A 39 -17.14 -7.81 -3.25
C ILE A 39 -16.87 -7.91 -4.75
N GLN A 40 -15.61 -8.09 -5.15
CA GLN A 40 -15.25 -8.25 -6.56
C GLN A 40 -15.86 -9.51 -7.17
N PHE A 41 -15.91 -10.61 -6.44
CA PHE A 41 -16.56 -11.83 -6.91
C PHE A 41 -18.03 -11.58 -7.23
N LEU A 42 -18.78 -10.93 -6.31
CA LEU A 42 -20.18 -10.61 -6.52
C LEU A 42 -20.41 -9.64 -7.69
N GLN A 43 -19.47 -8.73 -7.95
CA GLN A 43 -19.54 -7.80 -9.09
C GLN A 43 -19.35 -8.52 -10.45
N TYR A 44 -18.51 -9.56 -10.50
CA TYR A 44 -18.12 -10.24 -11.74
C TYR A 44 -18.64 -11.67 -11.84
N ILE A 45 -19.57 -12.07 -10.97
CA ILE A 45 -20.02 -13.46 -10.84
C ILE A 45 -20.58 -14.03 -12.15
N ASP A 46 -21.31 -13.21 -12.93
CA ASP A 46 -21.91 -13.62 -14.19
C ASP A 46 -20.89 -13.97 -15.27
N GLY A 47 -19.65 -13.49 -15.14
CA GLY A 47 -18.54 -13.79 -16.04
C GLY A 47 -17.63 -14.93 -15.56
N ILE A 48 -17.91 -15.54 -14.41
CA ILE A 48 -17.09 -16.59 -13.81
C ILE A 48 -17.82 -17.92 -13.87
N GLU A 49 -17.25 -18.88 -14.58
CA GLU A 49 -17.80 -20.24 -14.58
C GLU A 49 -17.74 -20.85 -13.18
N VAL A 50 -18.81 -21.54 -12.80
CA VAL A 50 -19.00 -22.09 -11.44
C VAL A 50 -17.84 -23.01 -11.03
N GLU A 51 -17.28 -23.75 -11.98
CA GLU A 51 -16.16 -24.67 -11.79
C GLU A 51 -14.87 -23.94 -11.41
N PHE A 52 -14.66 -22.73 -11.94
CA PHE A 52 -13.47 -21.92 -11.69
C PHE A 52 -13.60 -20.95 -10.52
N THR A 53 -14.76 -20.87 -9.89
CA THR A 53 -15.02 -19.93 -8.77
C THR A 53 -13.96 -20.00 -7.69
N GLN A 54 -13.56 -21.21 -7.26
CA GLN A 54 -12.57 -21.35 -6.18
C GLN A 54 -11.18 -20.89 -6.62
N ALA A 55 -10.74 -21.30 -7.81
CA ALA A 55 -9.46 -20.88 -8.36
C ALA A 55 -9.40 -19.36 -8.54
N TRP A 56 -10.51 -18.76 -9.00
CA TRP A 56 -10.63 -17.32 -9.15
C TRP A 56 -10.50 -16.58 -7.82
N LEU A 57 -11.22 -17.03 -6.77
CA LEU A 57 -11.15 -16.42 -5.44
C LEU A 57 -9.73 -16.46 -4.87
N TYR A 58 -9.03 -17.60 -4.98
CA TYR A 58 -7.63 -17.70 -4.55
C TYR A 58 -6.72 -16.76 -5.32
N ARG A 59 -6.82 -16.76 -6.65
CA ARG A 59 -6.00 -15.92 -7.51
C ARG A 59 -6.20 -14.44 -7.20
N ALA A 60 -7.45 -13.99 -7.08
CA ALA A 60 -7.77 -12.60 -6.76
C ALA A 60 -7.19 -12.17 -5.40
N ALA A 61 -7.43 -12.95 -4.35
CA ALA A 61 -6.95 -12.65 -3.01
C ALA A 61 -5.41 -12.65 -2.90
N ILE A 62 -4.74 -13.65 -3.50
CA ILE A 62 -3.28 -13.77 -3.50
C ILE A 62 -2.63 -12.61 -4.26
N ASN A 63 -3.17 -12.23 -5.42
CA ASN A 63 -2.66 -11.08 -6.17
C ASN A 63 -2.74 -9.80 -5.34
N LYS A 64 -3.88 -9.55 -4.69
CA LYS A 64 -4.05 -8.39 -3.81
C LYS A 64 -3.09 -8.41 -2.62
N TYR A 65 -2.84 -9.59 -2.04
CA TYR A 65 -1.85 -9.75 -0.98
C TYR A 65 -0.44 -9.33 -1.45
N TYR A 66 0.00 -9.76 -2.64
CA TYR A 66 1.28 -9.32 -3.20
C TYR A 66 1.32 -7.83 -3.51
N ASP A 67 0.23 -7.25 -4.00
CA ASP A 67 0.12 -5.81 -4.21
C ASP A 67 0.26 -5.03 -2.89
N LEU A 68 -0.36 -5.52 -1.82
CA LEU A 68 -0.23 -4.97 -0.47
C LEU A 68 1.22 -5.05 0.03
N LEU A 69 1.91 -6.19 -0.14
CA LEU A 69 3.33 -6.31 0.21
C LEU A 69 4.21 -5.33 -0.58
N LYS A 70 3.95 -5.18 -1.87
CA LYS A 70 4.69 -4.24 -2.73
C LYS A 70 4.50 -2.80 -2.26
N LYS A 71 3.27 -2.41 -1.90
CA LYS A 71 2.97 -1.09 -1.35
C LYS A 71 3.67 -0.87 0.00
N LYS A 72 3.63 -1.85 0.91
CA LYS A 72 4.33 -1.79 2.20
C LYS A 72 5.84 -1.59 2.03
N LYS A 73 6.47 -2.39 1.16
CA LYS A 73 7.91 -2.25 0.85
C LYS A 73 8.26 -0.87 0.25
N SER A 74 7.40 -0.34 -0.61
CA SER A 74 7.59 1.00 -1.14
C SER A 74 7.50 2.05 -0.04
N HIS A 75 6.54 1.93 0.88
CA HIS A 75 6.35 2.85 1.99
C HIS A 75 7.53 2.81 2.98
N GLU A 76 7.99 1.61 3.34
CA GLU A 76 9.19 1.42 4.18
C GLU A 76 10.42 2.10 3.58
N LYS A 77 10.62 1.99 2.26
CA LYS A 77 11.72 2.68 1.57
C LYS A 77 11.63 4.20 1.74
N TYR A 78 10.45 4.78 1.65
CA TYR A 78 10.26 6.22 1.87
C TYR A 78 10.53 6.60 3.32
N ILE A 79 10.03 5.84 4.29
CA ILE A 79 10.28 6.09 5.71
C ILE A 79 11.79 6.03 6.01
N LEU A 80 12.50 5.01 5.52
CA LEU A 80 13.94 4.86 5.75
C LEU A 80 14.77 5.94 5.06
N ALA A 81 14.32 6.44 3.91
CA ALA A 81 14.97 7.55 3.21
C ALA A 81 14.60 8.92 3.78
N PHE A 82 13.64 8.97 4.71
CA PHE A 82 13.15 10.22 5.26
C PHE A 82 14.10 10.75 6.32
N ASP A 83 14.78 11.85 5.99
CA ASP A 83 15.61 12.57 6.94
C ASP A 83 14.79 13.65 7.64
N MET A 84 14.48 13.41 8.92
CA MET A 84 13.73 14.34 9.77
C MET A 84 14.41 15.72 9.86
N SER A 85 15.72 15.83 9.63
CA SER A 85 16.41 17.12 9.63
C SER A 85 15.99 18.03 8.46
N GLN A 86 15.47 17.46 7.36
CA GLN A 86 14.97 18.22 6.21
C GLN A 86 13.61 18.91 6.47
N LEU A 87 12.89 18.52 7.52
CA LEU A 87 11.67 19.20 7.95
C LEU A 87 11.95 20.48 8.74
N PHE A 88 13.14 20.60 9.31
CA PHE A 88 13.52 21.78 10.07
C PHE A 88 14.18 22.79 9.13
N ASP A 89 13.52 23.93 8.95
CA ASP A 89 14.20 25.10 8.38
C ASP A 89 15.14 25.66 9.44
N HIS A 90 16.38 25.17 9.41
CA HIS A 90 17.42 25.58 10.35
C HIS A 90 17.90 27.03 10.12
N GLY A 91 17.44 27.70 9.05
CA GLY A 91 17.81 29.07 8.74
C GLY A 91 16.73 30.06 9.14
N THR A 92 17.06 31.04 9.97
CA THR A 92 16.17 32.22 10.09
C THR A 92 16.27 33.07 8.82
N PRO A 93 15.23 33.87 8.49
CA PRO A 93 15.29 34.80 7.36
C PRO A 93 16.53 35.71 7.38
N GLU A 94 16.95 36.14 8.58
CA GLU A 94 18.15 36.95 8.78
C GLU A 94 19.43 36.20 8.40
N GLN A 95 19.54 34.91 8.75
CA GLN A 95 20.70 34.09 8.39
C GLN A 95 20.79 33.83 6.89
N LEU A 96 19.64 33.65 6.22
CA LEU A 96 19.58 33.54 4.76
C LEU A 96 20.01 34.85 4.09
N LEU A 97 19.57 35.99 4.61
CA LEU A 97 19.94 37.31 4.11
C LEU A 97 21.45 37.56 4.25
N LEU A 98 22.01 37.31 5.44
CA LEU A 98 23.45 37.47 5.73
C LEU A 98 24.33 36.58 4.84
N ARG A 99 23.92 35.33 4.58
CA ARG A 99 24.64 34.45 3.65
C ARG A 99 24.67 35.00 2.23
N LYS A 100 23.58 35.63 1.80
CA LYS A 100 23.44 36.21 0.47
C LYS A 100 24.33 37.45 0.31
N GLU A 101 24.37 38.31 1.32
CA GLU A 101 25.26 39.49 1.37
C GLU A 101 26.73 39.06 1.35
N LEU A 102 27.12 38.09 2.18
CA LEU A 102 28.49 37.55 2.18
C LEU A 102 28.90 37.00 0.81
N GLN A 103 28.00 36.30 0.12
CA GLN A 103 28.26 35.79 -1.23
C GLN A 103 28.51 36.91 -2.24
N GLN A 104 27.77 38.03 -2.14
CA GLN A 104 27.96 39.19 -3.00
C GLN A 104 29.31 39.87 -2.74
N ASP A 105 29.68 40.03 -1.48
CA ASP A 105 30.97 40.62 -1.09
C ASP A 105 32.14 39.79 -1.61
N ILE A 106 32.08 38.46 -1.44
CA ILE A 106 33.10 37.55 -1.98
C ILE A 106 33.19 37.71 -3.51
N GLN A 107 32.07 37.73 -4.22
CA GLN A 107 32.06 37.93 -5.67
C GLN A 107 32.62 39.28 -6.10
N LEU A 108 32.41 40.34 -5.32
CA LEU A 108 32.98 41.66 -5.59
C LEU A 108 34.50 41.65 -5.41
N VAL A 109 35.02 40.96 -4.39
CA VAL A 109 36.46 40.80 -4.16
C VAL A 109 37.12 40.01 -5.27
N PHE A 110 36.50 38.93 -5.76
CA PHE A 110 37.03 38.12 -6.87
C PHE A 110 36.93 38.79 -8.25
N LYS A 111 36.19 39.89 -8.39
CA LYS A 111 36.09 40.68 -9.64
C LYS A 111 37.13 41.81 -9.73
N LYS A 112 38.01 41.97 -8.75
CA LYS A 112 39.20 42.84 -8.79
C LYS A 112 40.44 42.04 -9.17
#